data_AF-W7YG81-F1
#
_entry.id   AF-W7YG81-F1
#
_cell.length_a   1.000
_cell.length_b   1.000
_cell.length_c   1.000
_cell.angle_alpha   90.00
_cell.angle_beta   90.00
_cell.angle_gamma   90.00
#
_symmetry.space_group_name_H-M   'P 1'
#
loop_
_entity.id
_entity.type
_entity.pdbx_description
1 polymer ?
#
loop_
_entity_poly.entity_id
_entity_poly.type
_entity_poly.pdbx_seq_one_letter_code
_entity_poly.pdbx_strand_id
1 'polypeptide(L)'
;MERGATFIYTDILTPGWSASGDKFSYNTIQLVTEIYWDGKLGVFDHIKLVPKQQNISGLGFMEGYTHLGSMIAVSEQMDDALLDELYEVIQTEESNFTFGISNIAIPGFSLRILANATQTIERILNQCHAIISEKWNNRPASSLRKY
;
A
#
# COMPACT_ATOMS: atom_id res chain seq x y z
N MET A 1 -11.00 -13.55 -7.78
CA MET A 1 -12.15 -12.81 -7.25
C MET A 1 -13.29 -12.91 -8.24
N GLU A 2 -14.50 -13.13 -7.75
CA GLU A 2 -15.74 -13.10 -8.53
C GLU A 2 -16.45 -11.77 -8.29
N ARG A 3 -17.42 -11.42 -9.15
CA ARG A 3 -18.29 -10.25 -8.92
C ARG A 3 -18.94 -10.23 -7.54
N GLY A 4 -19.12 -9.03 -6.99
CA GLY A 4 -19.58 -8.82 -5.62
C GLY A 4 -18.53 -9.09 -4.53
N ALA A 5 -17.37 -9.67 -4.84
CA ALA A 5 -16.30 -9.84 -3.85
C ALA A 5 -15.64 -8.49 -3.51
N THR A 6 -15.30 -8.32 -2.22
CA THR A 6 -14.47 -7.21 -1.74
C THR A 6 -13.11 -7.73 -1.30
N PHE A 7 -12.06 -6.95 -1.55
CA PHE A 7 -10.70 -7.31 -1.18
C PHE A 7 -9.93 -6.06 -0.79
N ILE A 8 -9.13 -6.19 0.27
CA ILE A 8 -8.19 -5.18 0.71
C ILE A 8 -6.89 -5.92 1.04
N TYR A 9 -5.81 -5.47 0.44
CA TYR A 9 -4.46 -5.97 0.68
C TYR A 9 -3.55 -4.81 1.02
N THR A 10 -2.67 -5.02 2.00
CA THR A 10 -1.63 -4.07 2.36
C THR A 10 -0.30 -4.78 2.60
N ASP A 11 0.78 -4.07 2.27
CA ASP A 11 2.14 -4.46 2.62
C ASP A 11 2.96 -3.22 3.03
N ILE A 12 4.03 -3.46 3.79
CA ILE A 12 5.02 -2.45 4.13
C ILE A 12 6.40 -3.06 3.94
N LEU A 13 7.16 -2.51 2.99
CA LEU A 13 8.56 -2.81 2.79
C LEU A 13 9.40 -1.82 3.61
N THR A 14 10.32 -2.34 4.42
CA THR A 14 11.21 -1.56 5.28
C THR A 14 12.67 -1.72 4.84
N PRO A 15 13.62 -0.89 5.31
CA PRO A 15 15.02 -1.03 4.92
C PRO A 15 15.67 -2.31 5.49
N GLY A 16 14.96 -3.06 6.33
CA GLY A 16 15.48 -4.23 7.03
C GLY A 16 16.31 -3.86 8.25
N TRP A 17 16.80 -4.88 8.94
CA TRP A 17 17.71 -4.73 10.08
C TRP A 17 19.16 -4.90 9.65
N SER A 18 20.05 -4.12 10.25
CA SER A 18 21.50 -4.31 10.15
C SER A 18 22.17 -4.00 11.49
N ALA A 19 23.14 -4.83 11.89
CA ALA A 19 23.93 -4.60 13.09
C ALA A 19 24.74 -3.29 13.04
N SER A 20 25.17 -2.89 11.84
CA SER A 20 25.90 -1.64 11.59
C SER A 20 24.99 -0.41 11.45
N GLY A 21 23.66 -0.61 11.38
CA GLY A 21 22.70 0.44 11.07
C GLY A 21 22.57 0.74 9.57
N ASP A 22 23.31 0.03 8.70
CA ASP A 22 23.17 0.17 7.25
C ASP A 22 21.76 -0.20 6.77
N LYS A 23 21.20 0.64 5.90
CA LYS A 23 19.89 0.41 5.29
C LYS A 23 20.01 -0.50 4.08
N PHE A 24 19.00 -1.32 3.81
CA PHE A 24 18.91 -2.18 2.63
C PHE A 24 20.07 -3.19 2.52
N SER A 25 20.44 -3.78 3.66
CA SER A 25 21.57 -4.74 3.76
C SER A 25 21.27 -6.14 3.19
N TYR A 26 20.02 -6.41 2.81
CA TYR A 26 19.60 -7.69 2.23
C TYR A 26 20.05 -7.83 0.77
N ASN A 27 20.14 -9.07 0.29
CA ASN A 27 20.56 -9.34 -1.10
C ASN A 27 19.43 -9.02 -2.09
N THR A 28 18.20 -9.46 -1.81
CA THR A 28 17.04 -9.25 -2.69
C THR A 28 15.75 -9.36 -1.88
N ILE A 29 14.78 -8.53 -2.24
CA ILE A 29 13.37 -8.75 -1.92
C ILE A 29 12.57 -8.68 -3.21
N GLN A 30 11.55 -9.53 -3.31
CA GLN A 30 10.68 -9.59 -4.47
C GLN A 30 9.25 -9.86 -4.00
N LEU A 31 8.35 -8.93 -4.28
CA LEU A 31 6.92 -9.01 -4.01
C LEU A 31 6.20 -9.03 -5.35
N VAL A 32 5.42 -10.08 -5.59
CA VAL A 32 4.61 -10.25 -6.81
C VAL A 32 3.17 -10.45 -6.37
N THR A 33 2.31 -9.52 -6.76
CA THR A 33 0.89 -9.52 -6.45
C THR A 33 0.09 -9.60 -7.74
N GLU A 34 -0.64 -10.69 -7.91
CA GLU A 34 -1.54 -10.90 -9.04
C GLU A 34 -2.98 -10.98 -8.53
N ILE A 35 -3.86 -10.12 -9.04
CA ILE A 35 -5.29 -10.13 -8.71
C ILE A 35 -6.08 -10.46 -9.95
N TYR A 36 -6.79 -11.58 -9.88
CA TYR A 36 -7.68 -12.05 -10.93
C TYR A 36 -9.12 -11.68 -10.59
N TRP A 37 -9.83 -11.03 -11.52
CA TRP A 37 -11.25 -10.67 -11.42
C TRP A 37 -12.03 -11.33 -12.54
N ASP A 38 -13.05 -12.13 -12.20
CA ASP A 38 -13.80 -12.98 -13.14
C ASP A 38 -12.87 -13.83 -14.04
N GLY A 39 -11.84 -14.41 -13.44
CA GLY A 39 -10.86 -15.25 -14.13
C GLY A 39 -9.87 -14.51 -15.04
N LYS A 40 -9.91 -13.18 -15.10
CA LYS A 40 -8.99 -12.34 -15.89
C LYS A 40 -8.01 -11.60 -14.98
N LEU A 41 -6.75 -11.50 -15.40
CA LEU A 41 -5.74 -10.70 -14.69
C LEU A 41 -6.14 -9.21 -14.74
N GLY A 42 -6.46 -8.64 -13.58
CA GLY A 42 -6.87 -7.24 -13.44
C GLY A 42 -5.78 -6.35 -12.84
N VAL A 43 -4.93 -6.91 -11.97
CA VAL A 43 -3.76 -6.23 -11.41
C VAL A 43 -2.57 -7.17 -11.45
N PHE A 44 -1.44 -6.64 -11.92
CA PHE A 44 -0.12 -7.25 -11.80
C PHE A 44 0.82 -6.21 -11.21
N ASP A 45 1.25 -6.43 -9.97
CA ASP A 45 2.20 -5.58 -9.28
C ASP A 45 3.46 -6.36 -8.93
N HIS A 46 4.63 -5.79 -9.23
CA HIS A 46 5.91 -6.46 -9.04
C HIS A 46 6.96 -5.49 -8.53
N ILE A 47 7.28 -5.61 -7.24
CA ILE A 47 8.35 -4.85 -6.59
C ILE A 47 9.54 -5.77 -6.44
N LYS A 48 10.68 -5.40 -7.01
CA LYS A 48 11.94 -6.12 -6.86
C LYS A 48 13.06 -5.16 -6.52
N LEU A 49 13.62 -5.31 -5.32
CA LEU A 49 14.79 -4.56 -4.88
C LEU A 49 15.98 -5.50 -4.74
N VAL A 50 17.07 -5.13 -5.40
CA VAL A 50 18.37 -5.78 -5.35
C VAL A 50 19.40 -4.72 -4.96
N PRO A 51 19.57 -4.43 -3.66
CA PRO A 51 20.31 -3.25 -3.19
C PRO A 51 21.76 -3.14 -3.69
N LYS A 52 22.42 -4.28 -3.93
CA LYS A 52 23.79 -4.31 -4.48
C LYS A 52 23.87 -3.92 -5.96
N GLN A 53 22.75 -3.88 -6.68
CA GLN A 53 22.68 -3.63 -8.12
C GLN A 53 21.91 -2.34 -8.46
N GLN A 54 21.21 -1.75 -7.50
CA GLN A 54 20.28 -0.64 -7.70
C GLN A 54 20.55 0.48 -6.68
N ASN A 55 20.44 1.74 -7.10
CA ASN A 55 20.42 2.87 -6.17
C ASN A 55 19.05 2.98 -5.49
N ILE A 56 18.85 2.22 -4.41
CA ILE A 56 17.55 2.13 -3.72
C ILE A 56 17.06 3.48 -3.19
N SER A 57 17.95 4.37 -2.77
CA SER A 57 17.57 5.72 -2.32
C SER A 57 17.26 6.69 -3.46
N GLY A 58 17.51 6.31 -4.72
CA GLY A 58 17.37 7.19 -5.88
C GLY A 58 15.94 7.34 -6.40
N LEU A 59 15.81 8.18 -7.44
CA LEU A 59 14.60 8.39 -8.21
C LEU A 59 14.08 7.05 -8.78
N GLY A 60 12.76 6.83 -8.72
CA GLY A 60 12.12 5.59 -9.18
C GLY A 60 12.24 4.41 -8.22
N PHE A 61 12.85 4.60 -7.05
CA PHE A 61 12.84 3.65 -5.93
C PHE A 61 12.27 4.31 -4.67
N MET A 62 13.11 4.62 -3.68
CA MET A 62 12.67 5.20 -2.41
C MET A 62 12.76 6.72 -2.38
N GLU A 63 13.42 7.37 -3.34
CA GLU A 63 13.48 8.84 -3.45
C GLU A 63 13.89 9.55 -2.13
N GLY A 64 14.87 8.98 -1.43
CA GLY A 64 15.36 9.48 -0.13
C GLY A 64 14.59 8.97 1.10
N TYR A 65 13.43 8.34 0.91
CA TYR A 65 12.70 7.63 1.95
C TYR A 65 13.30 6.24 2.20
N THR A 66 12.70 5.50 3.14
CA THR A 66 13.22 4.20 3.57
C THR A 66 12.17 3.09 3.62
N HIS A 67 10.90 3.48 3.66
CA HIS A 67 9.77 2.56 3.75
C HIS A 67 8.83 2.81 2.58
N LEU A 68 8.31 1.73 2.00
CA LEU A 68 7.28 1.74 0.99
C LEU A 68 6.05 1.02 1.54
N GLY A 69 4.94 1.73 1.67
CA GLY A 69 3.63 1.19 1.99
C GLY A 69 2.81 1.02 0.74
N SER A 70 2.03 -0.06 0.70
CA SER A 70 1.14 -0.37 -0.42
C SER A 70 -0.24 -0.72 0.11
N MET A 71 -1.27 -0.25 -0.58
CA MET A 71 -2.63 -0.78 -0.45
C MET A 71 -3.22 -0.99 -1.83
N ILE A 72 -3.88 -2.14 -2.01
CA ILE A 72 -4.74 -2.40 -3.16
C ILE A 72 -6.10 -2.80 -2.60
N ALA A 73 -7.15 -2.10 -3.01
CA ALA A 73 -8.51 -2.41 -2.62
C ALA A 73 -9.39 -2.56 -3.87
N VAL A 74 -10.19 -3.63 -3.91
CA VAL A 74 -11.02 -4.02 -5.05
C VAL A 74 -12.44 -4.26 -4.56
N SER A 75 -13.40 -3.59 -5.19
CA SER A 75 -14.83 -3.71 -4.89
C SER A 75 -15.65 -3.05 -5.99
N GLU A 76 -16.78 -3.65 -6.37
CA GLU A 76 -17.79 -3.00 -7.24
C GLU A 76 -18.47 -1.80 -6.56
N GLN A 77 -18.26 -1.59 -5.25
CA GLN A 77 -18.73 -0.44 -4.48
C GLN A 77 -17.79 0.77 -4.53
N MET A 78 -16.71 0.69 -5.32
CA MET A 78 -15.76 1.79 -5.49
C MET A 78 -16.35 2.91 -6.35
N ASP A 79 -16.22 4.16 -5.92
CA ASP A 79 -16.55 5.36 -6.69
C ASP A 79 -15.48 6.46 -6.51
N ASP A 80 -15.50 7.46 -7.39
CA ASP A 80 -14.50 8.54 -7.36
C ASP A 80 -14.60 9.39 -6.06
N ALA A 81 -15.80 9.50 -5.47
CA ALA A 81 -16.01 10.26 -4.24
C ALA A 81 -15.29 9.64 -3.04
N LEU A 82 -15.27 8.31 -2.95
CA LEU A 82 -14.47 7.62 -1.94
C LEU A 82 -12.96 7.79 -2.20
N LEU A 83 -12.52 7.84 -3.47
CA LEU A 83 -11.11 8.09 -3.77
C LEU A 83 -10.67 9.48 -3.31
N ASP A 84 -11.49 10.50 -3.56
CA ASP A 84 -11.28 11.88 -3.11
C ASP A 84 -11.25 11.97 -1.58
N GLU A 85 -12.20 11.33 -0.89
CA GLU A 85 -12.23 11.28 0.58
C GLU A 85 -10.96 10.63 1.16
N LEU A 86 -10.50 9.52 0.57
CA LEU A 86 -9.26 8.88 0.99
C LEU A 86 -8.06 9.82 0.77
N TYR A 87 -8.01 10.51 -0.37
CA TYR A 87 -6.93 11.46 -0.65
C TYR A 87 -6.91 12.60 0.39
N GLU A 88 -8.06 13.21 0.68
CA GLU A 88 -8.19 14.28 1.66
C GLU A 88 -7.78 13.82 3.06
N VAL A 89 -8.21 12.64 3.49
CA VAL A 89 -7.84 12.10 4.81
C VAL A 89 -6.34 11.84 4.91
N ILE A 90 -5.72 11.28 3.87
CA ILE A 90 -4.27 11.05 3.87
C ILE A 90 -3.51 12.38 4.00
N GLN A 91 -3.98 13.45 3.35
CA GLN A 91 -3.37 14.78 3.44
C GLN A 91 -3.38 15.38 4.86
N THR A 92 -4.23 14.89 5.76
CA THR A 92 -4.26 15.36 7.16
C THR A 92 -3.14 14.77 8.04
N GLU A 93 -2.41 13.76 7.58
CA GLU A 93 -1.31 13.17 8.36
C GLU A 93 -0.14 14.16 8.48
N GLU A 94 0.17 14.57 9.70
CA GLU A 94 1.28 15.50 10.00
C GLU A 94 2.63 14.77 10.17
N SER A 95 3.01 13.97 9.18
CA SER A 95 4.30 13.25 9.14
C SER A 95 5.09 13.58 7.86
N ASN A 96 6.39 13.28 7.85
CA ASN A 96 7.16 13.32 6.59
C ASN A 96 6.93 12.05 5.76
N PHE A 97 6.11 12.17 4.72
CA PHE A 97 5.85 11.13 3.72
C PHE A 97 5.47 11.77 2.38
N THR A 98 5.41 10.95 1.34
CA THR A 98 4.73 11.28 0.08
C THR A 98 3.87 10.09 -0.33
N PHE A 99 2.83 10.33 -1.13
CA PHE A 99 1.93 9.26 -1.56
C PHE A 99 1.34 9.54 -2.94
N GLY A 100 0.82 8.47 -3.55
CA GLY A 100 -0.01 8.53 -4.73
C GLY A 100 -1.15 7.53 -4.61
N ILE A 101 -2.34 7.92 -5.03
CA ILE A 101 -3.54 7.08 -5.05
C ILE A 101 -4.19 7.19 -6.43
N SER A 102 -4.64 6.07 -6.99
CA SER A 102 -5.26 6.05 -8.32
C SER A 102 -6.15 4.83 -8.53
N ASN A 103 -7.14 4.99 -9.41
CA ASN A 103 -7.95 3.89 -9.92
C ASN A 103 -7.08 2.84 -10.64
N ILE A 104 -7.47 1.57 -10.54
CA ILE A 104 -6.85 0.44 -11.26
C ILE A 104 -7.76 -0.05 -12.40
N ALA A 105 -7.30 -1.02 -13.20
CA ALA A 105 -8.03 -1.50 -14.38
C ALA A 105 -9.32 -2.28 -14.07
N ILE A 106 -9.56 -2.61 -12.81
CA ILE A 106 -10.77 -3.26 -12.28
C ILE A 106 -11.39 -2.35 -11.21
N PRO A 107 -12.65 -2.53 -10.80
CA PRO A 107 -13.28 -1.68 -9.78
C PRO A 107 -12.49 -1.66 -8.47
N GLY A 108 -11.78 -0.55 -8.20
CA GLY A 108 -10.84 -0.46 -7.09
C GLY A 108 -9.76 0.61 -7.31
N PHE A 109 -8.80 0.65 -6.39
CA PHE A 109 -7.69 1.58 -6.42
C PHE A 109 -6.37 0.96 -5.91
N SER A 110 -5.27 1.65 -6.18
CA SER A 110 -3.97 1.42 -5.58
C SER A 110 -3.47 2.68 -4.86
N LEU A 111 -2.84 2.50 -3.70
CA LEU A 111 -2.21 3.54 -2.91
C LEU A 111 -0.75 3.15 -2.63
N ARG A 112 0.16 4.07 -2.90
CA ARG A 112 1.60 3.96 -2.61
C ARG A 112 2.01 5.07 -1.66
N ILE A 113 2.78 4.72 -0.63
CA ILE A 113 3.24 5.66 0.39
C ILE A 113 4.75 5.47 0.56
N LEU A 114 5.52 6.54 0.43
CA LEU A 114 6.93 6.55 0.83
C LEU A 114 7.08 7.32 2.13
N ALA A 115 7.71 6.71 3.14
CA ALA A 115 7.90 7.31 4.45
C ALA A 115 9.22 6.87 5.11
N ASN A 116 9.48 7.38 6.31
CA ASN A 116 10.68 7.05 7.09
C ASN A 116 10.40 6.25 8.37
N ALA A 117 9.16 5.86 8.60
CA ALA A 117 8.76 5.03 9.74
C ALA A 117 7.57 4.14 9.36
N THR A 118 7.64 2.88 9.77
CA THR A 118 6.52 1.92 9.64
C THR A 118 5.23 2.49 10.25
N GLN A 119 5.31 3.13 11.41
CA GLN A 119 4.14 3.64 12.13
C GLN A 119 3.38 4.71 11.35
N THR A 120 4.07 5.55 10.57
CA THR A 120 3.41 6.55 9.70
C THR A 120 2.57 5.84 8.65
N ILE A 121 3.15 4.86 7.97
CA ILE A 121 2.43 4.07 6.96
C ILE A 121 1.28 3.30 7.60
N GLU A 122 1.48 2.66 8.75
CA GLU A 122 0.43 1.92 9.45
C GLU A 122 -0.75 2.80 9.84
N ARG A 123 -0.52 4.03 10.34
CA ARG A 123 -1.60 4.97 10.65
C ARG A 123 -2.41 5.31 9.41
N ILE A 124 -1.75 5.69 8.33
CA ILE A 124 -2.40 6.03 7.06
C ILE A 124 -3.22 4.83 6.55
N LEU A 125 -2.61 3.66 6.45
CA LEU A 125 -3.26 2.45 5.96
C LEU A 125 -4.45 2.03 6.84
N ASN A 126 -4.34 2.15 8.16
CA ASN A 126 -5.42 1.84 9.08
C ASN A 126 -6.59 2.83 8.98
N GLN A 127 -6.32 4.12 8.77
CA GLN A 127 -7.36 5.12 8.54
C GLN A 127 -8.11 4.84 7.23
N CYS A 128 -7.41 4.59 6.13
CA CYS A 128 -8.03 4.21 4.87
C CYS A 128 -8.86 2.92 5.03
N HIS A 129 -8.31 1.90 5.70
CA HIS A 129 -9.02 0.65 5.95
C HIS A 129 -10.30 0.84 6.77
N ALA A 130 -10.30 1.75 7.77
CA ALA A 130 -11.48 2.06 8.56
C ALA A 130 -12.61 2.66 7.70
N ILE A 131 -12.30 3.67 6.88
CA ILE A 131 -13.26 4.33 5.98
C ILE A 131 -13.84 3.32 4.98
N ILE A 132 -12.97 2.52 4.35
CA ILE A 132 -13.37 1.49 3.38
C ILE A 132 -14.26 0.44 4.04
N SER A 133 -13.90 -0.03 5.24
CA SER A 133 -14.69 -1.02 5.98
C SER A 133 -16.08 -0.52 6.34
N GLU A 134 -16.18 0.74 6.76
CA GLU A 134 -17.45 1.38 7.08
C GLU A 134 -18.34 1.46 5.84
N LYS A 135 -17.82 1.96 4.72
CA LYS A 135 -18.60 2.12 3.48
C LYS A 135 -18.97 0.80 2.81
N TRP A 136 -18.04 -0.16 2.74
CA TRP A 136 -18.28 -1.39 1.98
C TRP A 136 -19.01 -2.47 2.78
N ASN A 137 -18.86 -2.48 4.11
CA ASN A 137 -19.32 -3.58 4.96
C ASN A 137 -20.29 -3.13 6.07
N ASN A 138 -20.55 -1.82 6.22
CA ASN A 138 -21.30 -1.26 7.36
C ASN A 138 -20.78 -1.75 8.73
N ARG A 139 -19.45 -1.95 8.83
CA ARG A 139 -18.79 -2.48 10.03
C ARG A 139 -17.50 -1.71 10.30
N PRO A 140 -17.16 -1.44 11.57
CA PRO A 140 -15.87 -0.88 11.91
C PRO A 140 -14.76 -1.87 11.53
N ALA A 141 -13.60 -1.35 11.11
CA ALA A 141 -12.43 -2.18 10.86
C ALA A 141 -12.08 -3.00 12.12
N SER A 142 -12.11 -4.32 12.00
CA SER A 142 -11.65 -5.20 13.07
C SER A 142 -10.13 -5.17 13.16
N SER A 143 -9.58 -5.03 14.36
CA SER A 143 -8.13 -5.21 14.57
C SER A 143 -7.76 -6.67 14.33
N LEU A 144 -7.22 -6.97 13.15
CA LEU A 144 -6.83 -8.33 12.76
C LEU A 144 -5.37 -8.67 13.13
N ARG A 145 -4.62 -7.71 13.67
CA ARG A 145 -3.28 -8.00 14.21
C ARG A 145 -3.38 -8.69 15.56
N LYS A 146 -2.72 -9.84 15.66
CA LYS A 146 -2.31 -10.40 16.95
C LYS A 146 -1.22 -9.50 17.50
N TYR A 147 -1.51 -8.76 18.58
CA TYR A 147 -0.48 -8.30 19.52
C TYR A 147 -0.47 -9.27 20.69
#